data_AF-A0A1G2QBG6-F1
#
_entry.id   AF-A0A1G2QBG6-F1
#
_cell.length_a   1.000
_cell.length_b   1.000
_cell.length_c   1.000
_cell.angle_alpha   90.00
_cell.angle_beta   90.00
_cell.angle_gamma   90.00
#
_symmetry.space_group_name_H-M   'P 1'
#
loop_
_entity.id
_entity.type
_entity.pdbx_description
1 polymer ?
#
loop_
_entity_poly.entity_id
_entity_poly.type
_entity_poly.pdbx_seq_one_letter_code
_entity_poly.pdbx_strand_id
1 'polypeptide(L)'
;MNLSIAEFRKNTGITDERILPVEGQIVPLRLLSGMDVKIVSVSMMPEEYLKKMLAGVTLVDSPNIHPYANAAVVIDRVAPFSLRVIQTFVLRRKLVEFLERFDNVFQGFHVSHGIAKKMPMIVVGEGPDQQFYVSHYLPPIVEKGPQGTYLLDGQHRCFMCGRVGTTIEAVKIIGVSMPPRAELLSWDQTDLVDEKPELRVIGGDPYLFRDLDRVGVDG
;
A
#
# COMPACT_ATOMS: atom_id res chain seq x y z
N MET A 1 -5.19 11.77 -1.23
CA MET A 1 -5.78 11.34 0.04
C MET A 1 -5.27 12.18 1.19
N ASN A 2 -6.16 12.68 2.03
CA ASN A 2 -5.89 13.20 3.37
C ASN A 2 -7.12 12.83 4.22
N LEU A 3 -6.94 12.02 5.25
CA LEU A 3 -8.02 11.40 6.01
C LEU A 3 -7.86 11.80 7.48
N SER A 4 -8.89 12.36 8.12
CA SER A 4 -8.77 12.66 9.56
C SER A 4 -8.63 11.37 10.36
N ILE A 5 -7.92 11.39 11.50
CA ILE A 5 -7.86 10.20 12.37
C ILE A 5 -9.26 9.77 12.80
N ALA A 6 -10.18 10.69 13.09
CA ALA A 6 -11.56 10.36 13.44
C ALA A 6 -12.27 9.56 12.33
N GLU A 7 -12.07 9.95 11.06
CA GLU A 7 -12.64 9.24 9.91
C GLU A 7 -11.97 7.90 9.68
N PHE A 8 -10.64 7.80 9.84
CA PHE A 8 -9.92 6.52 9.84
C PHE A 8 -10.47 5.56 10.90
N ARG A 9 -10.68 6.04 12.14
CA ARG A 9 -11.26 5.24 13.23
C ARG A 9 -12.67 4.77 12.87
N LYS A 10 -13.49 5.64 12.27
CA LYS A 10 -14.84 5.30 11.79
C LYS A 10 -14.80 4.22 10.70
N ASN A 11 -13.85 4.29 9.77
CA ASN A 11 -13.74 3.37 8.65
C ASN A 11 -13.18 1.99 9.02
N THR A 12 -12.32 1.92 10.05
CA THR A 12 -11.58 0.69 10.39
C THR A 12 -11.93 0.09 11.75
N GLY A 13 -12.60 0.84 12.63
CA GLY A 13 -12.87 0.44 14.01
C GLY A 13 -11.63 0.40 14.90
N ILE A 14 -10.49 0.95 14.46
CA ILE A 14 -9.25 1.00 15.23
C ILE A 14 -9.29 2.19 16.18
N THR A 15 -9.17 1.97 17.49
CA THR A 15 -9.24 3.02 18.52
C THR A 15 -8.03 3.06 19.46
N ASP A 16 -6.97 2.30 19.17
CA ASP A 16 -5.80 2.21 20.06
C ASP A 16 -4.97 3.50 20.05
N GLU A 17 -5.15 4.32 21.10
CA GLU A 17 -4.46 5.60 21.29
C GLU A 17 -2.96 5.44 21.59
N ARG A 18 -2.49 4.22 21.89
CA ARG A 18 -1.05 3.94 22.05
C ARG A 18 -0.32 3.90 20.71
N ILE A 19 -1.08 3.72 19.62
CA ILE A 19 -0.56 3.59 18.25
C ILE A 19 -0.84 4.84 17.43
N LEU A 20 -2.05 5.41 17.57
CA LEU A 20 -2.47 6.61 16.85
C LEU A 20 -2.69 7.76 17.83
N PRO A 21 -2.27 8.99 17.49
CA PRO A 21 -2.60 10.15 18.30
C PRO A 21 -4.12 10.37 18.34
N VAL A 22 -4.59 11.08 19.37
CA VAL A 22 -6.04 11.35 19.56
C VAL A 22 -6.59 12.12 18.36
N GLU A 23 -5.86 13.14 17.91
CA GLU A 23 -6.17 13.98 16.77
C GLU A 23 -5.00 13.99 15.78
N GLY A 24 -5.28 14.25 14.51
CA GLY A 24 -4.28 14.18 13.47
C GLY A 24 -4.86 13.90 12.09
N GLN A 25 -3.96 13.77 11.12
CA GLN A 25 -4.28 13.41 9.73
C GLN A 25 -3.50 12.18 9.30
N ILE A 26 -4.17 11.25 8.61
CA ILE A 26 -3.53 10.18 7.86
C ILE A 26 -3.20 10.70 6.46
N VAL A 27 -1.93 10.61 6.09
CA VAL A 27 -1.40 11.12 4.82
C VAL A 27 -0.52 10.07 4.13
N PRO A 28 -0.43 10.09 2.79
CA PRO A 28 0.57 9.34 2.04
C PRO A 28 2.00 9.55 2.54
N LEU A 29 2.81 8.50 2.56
CA LEU A 29 4.20 8.55 3.05
C LEU A 29 5.03 9.60 2.30
N ARG A 30 4.79 9.75 0.98
CA ARG A 30 5.44 10.76 0.14
C ARG A 30 5.21 12.19 0.63
N LEU A 31 4.06 12.49 1.25
CA LEU A 31 3.78 13.83 1.76
C LEU A 31 4.63 14.14 3.00
N LEU A 32 4.87 13.14 3.87
CA LEU A 32 5.75 13.33 5.01
C LEU A 32 7.18 13.73 4.59
N SER A 33 7.66 13.24 3.45
CA SER A 33 8.98 13.60 2.92
C SER A 33 9.06 14.99 2.28
N GLY A 34 7.91 15.59 1.93
CA GLY A 34 7.84 16.89 1.24
C GLY A 34 7.30 18.03 2.08
N MET A 35 6.78 17.74 3.28
CA MET A 35 6.30 18.74 4.24
C MET A 35 7.41 19.11 5.23
N ASP A 36 7.29 20.27 5.86
CA ASP A 36 8.12 20.64 7.01
C ASP A 36 7.63 19.88 8.26
N VAL A 37 7.84 18.56 8.25
CA VAL A 37 7.37 17.64 9.27
C VAL A 37 8.57 16.87 9.82
N LYS A 38 8.74 16.89 11.14
CA LYS A 38 9.73 16.09 11.82
C LYS A 38 9.17 14.69 12.06
N ILE A 39 9.82 13.65 11.54
CA ILE A 39 9.45 12.28 11.88
C ILE A 39 9.83 12.02 13.34
N VAL A 40 8.83 11.74 14.18
CA VAL A 40 8.99 11.53 15.62
C VAL A 40 8.94 10.06 16.00
N SER A 41 8.31 9.21 15.18
CA SER A 41 8.23 7.78 15.43
C SER A 41 8.09 6.98 14.14
N VAL A 42 8.77 5.83 14.11
CA VAL A 42 8.56 4.77 13.12
C VAL A 42 8.43 3.47 13.90
N SER A 43 7.32 2.77 13.72
CA SER A 43 7.04 1.52 14.43
C SER A 43 6.48 0.46 13.50
N MET A 44 6.70 -0.80 13.86
CA MET A 44 6.10 -1.94 13.16
C MET A 44 4.59 -1.92 13.39
N MET A 45 3.82 -2.13 12.31
CA MET A 45 2.37 -2.21 12.42
C MET A 45 1.98 -3.54 13.07
N PRO A 46 1.23 -3.54 14.19
CA PRO A 46 0.75 -4.79 14.79
C PRO A 46 -0.15 -5.57 13.83
N GLU A 47 -0.09 -6.89 13.89
CA GLU A 47 -0.85 -7.77 12.97
C GLU A 47 -2.36 -7.50 13.04
N GLU A 48 -2.91 -7.38 14.25
CA GLU A 48 -4.34 -7.08 14.44
C GLU A 48 -4.73 -5.68 13.95
N TYR A 49 -3.80 -4.73 14.00
CA TYR A 49 -4.01 -3.41 13.41
C TYR A 49 -4.12 -3.53 11.88
N LEU A 50 -3.17 -4.22 11.25
CA LEU A 50 -3.15 -4.45 9.80
C LEU A 50 -4.42 -5.15 9.31
N LYS A 51 -4.85 -6.22 10.01
CA LYS A 51 -6.07 -6.96 9.71
C LYS A 51 -7.31 -6.07 9.76
N LYS A 52 -7.50 -5.31 10.85
CA LYS A 52 -8.65 -4.39 10.99
C LYS A 52 -8.64 -3.29 9.93
N MET A 53 -7.46 -2.74 9.64
CA MET A 53 -7.30 -1.71 8.62
C MET A 53 -7.71 -2.26 7.24
N LEU A 54 -7.23 -3.45 6.86
CA LEU A 54 -7.61 -4.05 5.58
C LEU A 54 -9.07 -4.52 5.55
N ALA A 55 -9.63 -5.02 6.64
CA ALA A 55 -11.06 -5.35 6.71
C ALA A 55 -11.97 -4.13 6.46
N GLY A 56 -11.49 -2.92 6.79
CA GLY A 56 -12.17 -1.65 6.52
C GLY A 56 -12.17 -1.21 5.04
N VAL A 57 -11.38 -1.86 4.18
CA VAL A 57 -11.37 -1.57 2.73
C VAL A 57 -12.74 -1.90 2.14
N THR A 58 -13.24 -1.01 1.30
CA THR A 58 -14.48 -1.20 0.54
C THR A 58 -14.19 -1.19 -0.95
N LEU A 59 -15.22 -1.41 -1.78
CA LEU A 59 -15.14 -1.01 -3.19
C LEU A 59 -15.43 0.49 -3.31
N VAL A 60 -14.79 1.18 -4.28
CA VAL A 60 -14.95 2.63 -4.49
C VAL A 60 -16.42 3.02 -4.69
N ASP A 61 -17.12 2.25 -5.52
CA ASP A 61 -18.52 2.52 -5.87
C ASP A 61 -19.53 1.69 -5.06
N SER A 62 -19.07 0.94 -4.07
CA SER A 62 -19.92 0.09 -3.22
C SER A 62 -19.38 0.05 -1.80
N PRO A 63 -19.61 1.11 -1.00
CA PRO A 63 -19.05 1.27 0.35
C PRO A 63 -19.59 0.25 1.37
N ASN A 64 -20.61 -0.52 1.02
CA ASN A 64 -21.16 -1.59 1.84
C ASN A 64 -20.51 -2.96 1.56
N ILE A 65 -19.70 -3.08 0.50
CA ILE A 65 -19.00 -4.31 0.14
C ILE A 65 -17.58 -4.25 0.65
N HIS A 66 -17.26 -5.14 1.58
CA HIS A 66 -15.94 -5.25 2.21
C HIS A 66 -15.21 -6.50 1.70
N PRO A 67 -14.39 -6.42 0.63
CA PRO A 67 -13.79 -7.59 -0.01
C PRO A 67 -12.86 -8.40 0.92
N TYR A 68 -12.37 -7.79 1.99
CA TYR A 68 -11.39 -8.39 2.91
C TYR A 68 -11.94 -8.70 4.30
N ALA A 69 -13.23 -8.48 4.57
CA ALA A 69 -13.79 -8.61 5.92
C ALA A 69 -13.55 -10.00 6.57
N ASN A 70 -13.55 -11.06 5.76
CA ASN A 70 -13.33 -12.44 6.20
C ASN A 70 -12.05 -13.05 5.61
N ALA A 71 -11.18 -12.22 5.02
CA ALA A 71 -9.96 -12.71 4.38
C ALA A 71 -8.85 -12.92 5.41
N ALA A 72 -8.00 -13.92 5.17
CA ALA A 72 -6.77 -14.08 5.93
C ALA A 72 -5.72 -13.10 5.40
N VAL A 73 -5.09 -12.35 6.31
CA VAL A 73 -3.99 -11.44 6.00
C VAL A 73 -2.71 -12.03 6.56
N VAL A 74 -1.72 -12.25 5.71
CA VAL A 74 -0.39 -12.73 6.09
C VAL A 74 0.69 -11.87 5.47
N ILE A 75 1.82 -11.74 6.16
CA ILE A 75 3.03 -11.12 5.58
C ILE A 75 3.89 -12.25 5.04
N ASP A 76 4.26 -12.17 3.78
CA ASP A 76 4.96 -13.24 3.06
C ASP A 76 6.00 -12.64 2.10
N ARG A 77 7.08 -13.39 1.83
CA ARG A 77 8.06 -13.02 0.82
C ARG A 77 7.65 -13.57 -0.52
N VAL A 78 7.49 -12.69 -1.50
CA VAL A 78 7.06 -13.07 -2.85
C VAL A 78 8.15 -12.82 -3.86
N ALA A 79 8.26 -13.70 -4.85
CA ALA A 79 9.04 -13.46 -6.06
C ALA A 79 8.19 -12.59 -7.00
N PRO A 80 8.55 -11.32 -7.29
CA PRO A 80 7.69 -10.41 -8.04
C PRO A 80 7.19 -10.96 -9.37
N PHE A 81 8.09 -11.57 -10.15
CA PHE A 81 7.77 -12.12 -11.47
C PHE A 81 6.99 -13.44 -11.46
N SER A 82 6.72 -14.01 -10.27
CA SER A 82 5.76 -15.12 -10.12
C SER A 82 4.31 -14.64 -10.00
N LEU A 83 4.10 -13.33 -9.76
CA LEU A 83 2.78 -12.73 -9.63
C LEU A 83 2.21 -12.35 -11.00
N ARG A 84 0.90 -12.41 -11.13
CA ARG A 84 0.18 -11.71 -12.21
C ARG A 84 0.02 -10.23 -11.84
N VAL A 85 -0.14 -9.36 -12.84
CA VAL A 85 -0.31 -7.92 -12.65
C VAL A 85 -1.56 -7.42 -13.36
N ILE A 86 -2.03 -6.23 -12.97
CA ILE A 86 -3.24 -5.63 -13.54
C ILE A 86 -2.92 -4.45 -14.47
N GLN A 87 -1.79 -3.76 -14.28
CA GLN A 87 -1.42 -2.61 -15.10
C GLN A 87 -0.41 -2.99 -16.18
N THR A 88 -0.56 -2.38 -17.34
CA THR A 88 0.27 -2.61 -18.54
C THR A 88 1.59 -1.84 -18.53
N PHE A 89 1.88 -1.03 -17.52
CA PHE A 89 3.03 -0.15 -17.54
C PHE A 89 3.67 0.08 -16.16
N VAL A 90 4.94 0.45 -16.17
CA VAL A 90 5.71 0.95 -15.02
C VAL A 90 6.31 2.29 -15.43
N LEU A 91 6.12 3.32 -14.61
CA LEU A 91 6.67 4.65 -14.89
C LEU A 91 8.13 4.74 -14.42
N ARG A 92 9.03 5.04 -15.35
CA ARG A 92 10.47 5.19 -15.08
C ARG A 92 10.74 6.25 -14.01
N ARG A 93 10.07 7.40 -14.08
CA ARG A 93 10.21 8.48 -13.06
C ARG A 93 9.90 8.01 -11.64
N LYS A 94 8.88 7.16 -11.46
CA LYS A 94 8.52 6.64 -10.13
C LYS A 94 9.60 5.70 -9.58
N LEU A 95 10.31 4.98 -10.45
CA LEU A 95 11.44 4.13 -10.01
C LEU A 95 12.57 4.98 -9.43
N VAL A 96 12.92 6.08 -10.12
CA VAL A 96 13.94 7.03 -9.66
C VAL A 96 13.51 7.68 -8.34
N GLU A 97 12.28 8.15 -8.23
CA GLU A 97 11.74 8.72 -6.99
C GLU A 97 11.84 7.76 -5.80
N PHE A 98 11.54 6.48 -6.01
CA PHE A 98 11.70 5.46 -4.97
C PHE A 98 13.17 5.28 -4.56
N LEU A 99 14.09 5.25 -5.51
CA LEU A 99 15.52 5.08 -5.20
C LEU A 99 16.11 6.28 -4.47
N GLU A 100 15.68 7.49 -4.80
CA GLU A 100 16.23 8.72 -4.25
C GLU A 100 15.64 9.12 -2.89
N ARG A 101 14.35 8.85 -2.66
CA ARG A 101 13.60 9.48 -1.56
C ARG A 101 12.99 8.52 -0.56
N PHE A 102 12.75 7.26 -0.94
CA PHE A 102 11.97 6.34 -0.11
C PHE A 102 12.59 6.11 1.27
N ASP A 103 13.91 5.91 1.33
CA ASP A 103 14.58 5.58 2.58
C ASP A 103 14.76 6.80 3.50
N ASN A 104 14.60 8.04 3.01
CA ASN A 104 14.82 9.27 3.79
C ASN A 104 13.89 9.36 5.00
N VAL A 105 12.63 8.95 4.87
CA VAL A 105 11.64 8.98 5.97
C VAL A 105 12.00 8.01 7.10
N PHE A 106 12.83 7.01 6.81
CA PHE A 106 13.23 5.97 7.76
C PHE A 106 14.64 6.17 8.32
N GLN A 107 15.37 7.19 7.88
CA GLN A 107 16.72 7.46 8.37
C GLN A 107 16.69 7.81 9.87
N GLY A 108 17.66 7.28 10.62
CA GLY A 108 17.76 7.49 12.07
C GLY A 108 16.89 6.54 12.92
N PHE A 109 16.09 5.67 12.29
CA PHE A 109 15.30 4.65 12.99
C PHE A 109 15.90 3.26 12.79
N HIS A 110 15.74 2.38 13.78
CA HIS A 110 16.24 1.00 13.75
C HIS A 110 15.34 0.08 12.91
N VAL A 111 15.17 0.40 11.62
CA VAL A 111 14.38 -0.39 10.66
C VAL A 111 15.24 -0.81 9.47
N SER A 112 14.88 -1.91 8.82
CA SER A 112 15.61 -2.38 7.63
C SER A 112 15.62 -1.31 6.53
N HIS A 113 16.76 -1.10 5.88
CA HIS A 113 16.88 -0.25 4.68
C HIS A 113 16.48 -1.00 3.41
N GLY A 114 16.08 -0.25 2.39
CA GLY A 114 15.74 -0.78 1.07
C GLY A 114 14.33 -1.38 0.98
N ILE A 115 13.72 -1.22 -0.19
CA ILE A 115 12.31 -1.51 -0.44
C ILE A 115 11.95 -3.00 -0.28
N ALA A 116 12.90 -3.90 -0.56
CA ALA A 116 12.64 -5.35 -0.59
C ALA A 116 12.34 -6.00 0.77
N LYS A 117 12.79 -5.38 1.88
CA LYS A 117 12.69 -5.96 3.24
C LYS A 117 11.75 -5.18 4.15
N LYS A 118 11.09 -4.15 3.63
CA LYS A 118 10.29 -3.24 4.44
C LYS A 118 8.94 -3.88 4.76
N MET A 119 8.69 -3.99 6.06
CA MET A 119 7.47 -4.56 6.61
C MET A 119 6.38 -3.48 6.76
N PRO A 120 5.12 -3.86 7.02
CA PRO A 120 4.08 -2.91 7.39
C PRO A 120 4.52 -2.03 8.59
N MET A 121 4.45 -0.71 8.42
CA MET A 121 4.91 0.26 9.42
C MET A 121 3.94 1.41 9.59
N ILE A 122 3.99 2.01 10.76
CA ILE A 122 3.28 3.25 11.10
C ILE A 122 4.35 4.32 11.31
N VAL A 123 4.26 5.38 10.52
CA VAL A 123 5.17 6.53 10.56
C VAL A 123 4.40 7.71 11.12
N VAL A 124 4.90 8.33 12.19
CA VAL A 124 4.31 9.51 12.81
C VAL A 124 5.27 10.67 12.66
N GLY A 125 4.74 11.77 12.12
CA GLY A 125 5.42 13.05 12.03
C GLY A 125 4.67 14.14 12.78
N GLU A 126 5.40 15.14 13.22
CA GLU A 126 4.89 16.33 13.89
C GLU A 126 5.25 17.56 13.04
N GLY A 127 4.25 18.36 12.67
CA GLY A 127 4.42 19.62 11.96
C GLY A 127 4.71 20.80 12.89
N PRO A 128 4.91 22.01 12.34
CA PRO A 128 5.29 23.20 13.12
C PRO A 128 4.23 23.63 14.14
N ASP A 129 2.96 23.37 13.83
CA ASP A 129 1.81 23.71 14.68
C ASP A 129 1.46 22.60 15.69
N GLN A 130 2.39 21.70 15.99
CA GLN A 130 2.17 20.48 16.81
C GLN A 130 1.09 19.53 16.25
N GLN A 131 0.71 19.73 14.98
CA GLN A 131 -0.22 18.87 14.28
C GLN A 131 0.46 17.53 13.96
N PHE A 132 -0.18 16.43 14.35
CA PHE A 132 0.30 15.09 14.02
C PHE A 132 -0.16 14.63 12.64
N TYR A 133 0.79 14.05 11.90
CA TYR A 133 0.58 13.39 10.62
C TYR A 133 1.01 11.94 10.75
N VAL A 134 0.15 11.02 10.35
CA VAL A 134 0.42 9.58 10.38
C VAL A 134 0.43 9.06 8.96
N SER A 135 1.34 8.15 8.66
CA SER A 135 1.34 7.41 7.41
C SER A 135 1.42 5.92 7.66
N HIS A 136 0.60 5.15 6.94
CA HIS A 136 0.65 3.70 6.90
C HIS A 136 1.49 3.28 5.71
N TYR A 137 2.72 2.84 5.98
CA TYR A 137 3.51 2.18 4.96
C TYR A 137 3.11 0.71 4.89
N LEU A 138 2.68 0.26 3.72
CA LEU A 138 2.53 -1.16 3.42
C LEU A 138 3.53 -1.58 2.33
N PRO A 139 4.15 -2.75 2.46
CA PRO A 139 4.76 -3.40 1.31
C PRO A 139 3.70 -3.70 0.23
N PRO A 140 4.10 -4.11 -0.99
CA PRO A 140 3.16 -4.52 -2.02
C PRO A 140 2.00 -5.38 -1.50
N ILE A 141 0.78 -5.08 -1.96
CA ILE A 141 -0.42 -5.83 -1.59
C ILE A 141 -0.70 -6.85 -2.68
N VAL A 142 -0.84 -8.10 -2.27
CA VAL A 142 -1.04 -9.24 -3.15
C VAL A 142 -2.34 -9.93 -2.74
N GLU A 143 -3.16 -10.27 -3.73
CA GLU A 143 -4.37 -11.05 -3.49
C GLU A 143 -4.19 -12.46 -4.03
N LYS A 144 -4.70 -13.45 -3.29
CA LYS A 144 -4.79 -14.85 -3.74
C LYS A 144 -6.25 -15.21 -3.95
N GLY A 145 -6.64 -15.31 -5.22
CA GLY A 145 -7.97 -15.72 -5.65
C GLY A 145 -7.96 -17.08 -6.38
N PRO A 146 -9.11 -17.52 -6.91
CA PRO A 146 -9.22 -18.79 -7.65
C PRO A 146 -8.33 -18.84 -8.90
N GLN A 147 -8.10 -17.70 -9.54
CA GLN A 147 -7.29 -17.57 -10.76
C GLN A 147 -5.79 -17.45 -10.49
N GLY A 148 -5.36 -17.56 -9.23
CA GLY A 148 -3.97 -17.48 -8.82
C GLY A 148 -3.68 -16.27 -7.92
N THR A 149 -2.40 -15.93 -7.86
CA THR A 149 -1.89 -14.85 -7.00
C THR A 149 -1.50 -13.66 -7.86
N TYR A 150 -2.02 -12.47 -7.54
CA TYR A 150 -1.81 -11.27 -8.33
C TYR A 150 -1.51 -10.04 -7.47
N LEU A 151 -0.80 -9.10 -8.09
CA LEU A 151 -0.42 -7.84 -7.49
C LEU A 151 -1.58 -6.85 -7.59
N LEU A 152 -2.10 -6.43 -6.42
CA LEU A 152 -3.09 -5.37 -6.33
C LEU A 152 -2.40 -4.00 -6.31
N ASP A 153 -1.39 -3.86 -5.46
CA ASP A 153 -0.65 -2.62 -5.24
C ASP A 153 0.87 -2.84 -5.17
N GLY A 154 1.66 -1.83 -5.53
CA GLY A 154 3.12 -1.86 -5.42
C GLY A 154 3.84 -2.29 -6.70
N GLN A 155 3.21 -2.13 -7.87
CA GLN A 155 3.75 -2.47 -9.20
C GLN A 155 5.21 -2.03 -9.41
N HIS A 156 5.53 -0.78 -9.08
CA HIS A 156 6.88 -0.22 -9.26
C HIS A 156 7.91 -0.89 -8.34
N ARG A 157 7.54 -1.13 -7.07
CA ARG A 157 8.40 -1.80 -6.07
C ARG A 157 8.68 -3.24 -6.46
N CYS A 158 7.63 -3.97 -6.88
CA CYS A 158 7.74 -5.32 -7.42
C CYS A 158 8.59 -5.37 -8.69
N PHE A 159 8.38 -4.45 -9.64
CA PHE A 159 9.15 -4.40 -10.87
C PHE A 159 10.65 -4.21 -10.60
N MET A 160 11.02 -3.27 -9.72
CA MET A 160 12.43 -3.05 -9.34
C MET A 160 13.05 -4.31 -8.74
N CYS A 161 12.38 -4.92 -7.75
CA CYS A 161 12.90 -6.11 -7.08
C CYS A 161 13.00 -7.31 -8.05
N GLY A 162 12.01 -7.48 -8.93
CA GLY A 162 12.02 -8.53 -9.94
C GLY A 162 13.16 -8.37 -10.95
N ARG A 163 13.42 -7.13 -11.40
CA ARG A 163 14.51 -6.84 -12.34
C ARG A 163 15.90 -7.09 -11.78
N VAL A 164 16.09 -6.94 -10.46
CA VAL A 164 17.36 -7.26 -9.80
C VAL A 164 17.42 -8.71 -9.30
N GLY A 165 16.41 -9.53 -9.59
CA GLY A 165 16.39 -10.95 -9.25
C GLY A 165 16.20 -11.25 -7.76
N THR A 166 15.51 -10.39 -7.01
CA THR A 166 15.25 -10.57 -5.57
C THR A 166 13.77 -10.72 -5.24
N THR A 167 13.50 -11.19 -4.02
CA THR A 167 12.15 -11.26 -3.43
C THR A 167 11.80 -9.95 -2.71
N ILE A 168 10.52 -9.70 -2.51
CA ILE A 168 10.01 -8.55 -1.73
C ILE A 168 9.04 -9.04 -0.65
N GLU A 169 9.08 -8.41 0.54
CA GLU A 169 8.00 -8.56 1.52
C GLU A 169 6.69 -8.08 0.91
N ALA A 170 5.57 -8.75 1.20
CA ALA A 170 4.26 -8.38 0.70
C ALA A 170 3.17 -8.65 1.74
N VAL A 171 2.12 -7.84 1.73
CA VAL A 171 0.88 -8.14 2.45
C VAL A 171 0.01 -9.00 1.53
N LYS A 172 -0.16 -10.27 1.89
CA LYS A 172 -0.90 -11.24 1.10
C LYS A 172 -2.28 -11.48 1.72
N ILE A 173 -3.31 -11.25 0.93
CA ILE A 173 -4.71 -11.38 1.31
C ILE A 173 -5.27 -12.65 0.64
N ILE A 174 -5.77 -13.58 1.44
CA ILE A 174 -6.24 -14.90 1.00
C ILE A 174 -7.73 -15.03 1.32
N GLY A 175 -8.51 -15.50 0.35
CA GLY A 175 -9.97 -15.64 0.51
C GLY A 175 -10.73 -14.33 0.27
N VAL A 176 -10.24 -13.51 -0.66
CA VAL A 176 -10.92 -12.28 -1.11
C VAL A 176 -12.27 -12.64 -1.73
N SER A 177 -13.34 -11.97 -1.33
CA SER A 177 -14.71 -12.30 -1.77
C SER A 177 -15.06 -11.74 -3.15
N MET A 178 -14.25 -10.84 -3.69
CA MET A 178 -14.47 -10.17 -4.98
C MET A 178 -13.39 -10.57 -5.99
N PRO A 179 -13.74 -10.72 -7.29
CA PRO A 179 -12.76 -11.01 -8.32
C PRO A 179 -11.80 -9.83 -8.56
N PRO A 180 -10.67 -10.02 -9.27
CA PRO A 180 -9.81 -8.93 -9.68
C PRO A 180 -10.59 -7.91 -10.51
N ARG A 181 -10.22 -6.63 -10.40
CA ARG A 181 -10.93 -5.56 -11.12
C ARG A 181 -10.76 -5.61 -12.64
N ALA A 182 -9.81 -6.39 -13.14
CA ALA A 182 -9.42 -6.43 -14.53
C ALA A 182 -8.64 -7.70 -14.87
N GLU A 183 -8.25 -7.84 -16.13
CA GLU A 183 -7.50 -8.98 -16.61
C GLU A 183 -6.15 -9.13 -15.89
N LEU A 184 -5.79 -10.38 -15.58
CA LEU A 184 -4.54 -10.73 -14.93
C LEU A 184 -3.46 -11.03 -15.97
N LEU A 185 -2.53 -10.10 -16.12
CA LEU A 185 -1.45 -10.12 -17.09
C LEU A 185 -0.17 -10.75 -16.51
N SER A 186 0.71 -11.21 -17.40
CA SER A 186 2.10 -11.51 -17.06
C SER A 186 3.00 -10.27 -17.22
N TRP A 187 4.18 -10.32 -16.61
CA TRP A 187 5.12 -9.20 -16.60
C TRP A 187 5.74 -8.87 -17.96
N ASP A 188 5.76 -9.81 -18.90
CA ASP A 188 6.16 -9.59 -20.29
C ASP A 188 5.15 -8.72 -21.08
N GLN A 189 3.95 -8.54 -20.53
CA GLN A 189 2.92 -7.62 -21.04
C GLN A 189 2.98 -6.25 -20.33
N THR A 190 4.04 -5.97 -19.57
CA THR A 190 4.22 -4.72 -18.83
C THR A 190 5.42 -3.94 -19.36
N ASP A 191 5.15 -2.74 -19.88
CA ASP A 191 6.18 -1.87 -20.47
C ASP A 191 6.76 -0.88 -19.45
N LEU A 192 8.07 -0.61 -19.55
CA LEU A 192 8.70 0.49 -18.84
C LEU A 192 8.62 1.76 -19.69
N VAL A 193 7.83 2.72 -19.23
CA VAL A 193 7.48 3.93 -20.00
C VAL A 193 7.91 5.21 -19.28
N ASP A 194 8.13 6.28 -20.03
CA ASP A 194 8.39 7.62 -19.47
C ASP A 194 7.10 8.35 -19.10
N GLU A 195 6.07 8.18 -19.93
CA GLU A 195 4.78 8.83 -19.79
C GLU A 195 3.66 7.82 -19.53
N LYS A 196 2.62 8.27 -18.84
CA LYS A 196 1.50 7.41 -18.47
C LYS A 196 0.65 7.12 -19.72
N PRO A 197 0.48 5.85 -20.12
CA PRO A 197 -0.32 5.54 -21.30
C PRO A 197 -1.81 5.83 -21.04
N GLU A 198 -2.56 5.99 -22.13
CA GLU A 198 -4.02 6.08 -22.09
C GLU A 198 -4.63 4.76 -21.61
N LEU A 199 -4.23 3.65 -22.26
CA LEU A 199 -4.61 2.32 -21.83
C LEU A 199 -3.69 1.84 -20.69
N ARG A 200 -4.28 1.73 -19.49
CA ARG A 200 -3.53 1.43 -18.24
C ARG A 200 -3.77 0.03 -17.72
N VAL A 201 -4.93 -0.53 -18.06
CA VAL A 201 -5.49 -1.78 -17.56
C VAL A 201 -6.29 -2.38 -18.71
N ILE A 202 -6.19 -3.69 -18.90
CA ILE A 202 -6.92 -4.40 -19.97
C ILE A 202 -8.19 -5.01 -19.38
N GLY A 203 -9.32 -4.67 -20.01
CA GLY A 203 -10.64 -5.10 -19.55
C GLY A 203 -10.95 -4.67 -18.11
N GLY A 204 -11.96 -5.30 -17.54
CA GLY A 204 -12.31 -5.14 -16.14
C GLY A 204 -13.58 -4.35 -15.86
N ASP A 205 -13.94 -4.38 -14.58
CA ASP A 205 -15.11 -3.71 -14.04
C ASP A 205 -14.64 -2.60 -13.08
N PRO A 206 -14.89 -1.31 -13.40
CA PRO A 206 -14.50 -0.21 -12.54
C PRO A 206 -15.12 -0.31 -11.14
N TYR A 207 -16.29 -0.96 -11.00
CA TYR A 207 -16.99 -1.14 -9.72
C TYR A 207 -16.27 -2.10 -8.77
N LEU A 208 -15.25 -2.83 -9.24
CA LEU A 208 -14.43 -3.76 -8.44
C LEU A 208 -13.14 -3.15 -7.90
N PHE A 209 -12.96 -1.83 -8.03
CA PHE A 209 -11.79 -1.14 -7.50
C PHE A 209 -11.81 -1.12 -5.98
N ARG A 210 -10.73 -1.59 -5.33
CA ARG A 210 -10.59 -1.56 -3.87
C ARG A 210 -10.13 -0.19 -3.41
N ASP A 211 -10.91 0.43 -2.54
CA ASP A 211 -10.66 1.76 -2.00
C ASP A 211 -9.67 1.67 -0.83
N LEU A 212 -8.38 1.62 -1.17
CA LEU A 212 -7.30 1.65 -0.19
C LEU A 212 -7.17 3.03 0.49
N ASP A 213 -7.55 4.10 -0.23
CA ASP A 213 -7.51 5.47 0.28
C ASP A 213 -8.46 5.64 1.48
N ARG A 214 -9.60 4.96 1.47
CA ARG A 214 -10.56 4.94 2.59
C ARG A 214 -9.94 4.53 3.93
N VAL A 215 -8.90 3.70 3.90
CA VAL A 215 -8.23 3.17 5.09
C VAL A 215 -6.83 3.75 5.26
N GLY A 216 -6.52 4.86 4.60
CA GLY A 216 -5.24 5.55 4.80
C GLY A 216 -4.05 4.89 4.10
N VAL A 217 -4.30 3.95 3.18
CA VAL A 217 -3.25 3.25 2.44
C VAL A 217 -3.12 3.87 1.05
N ASP A 218 -1.95 4.46 0.77
CA ASP A 218 -1.62 5.04 -0.53
C ASP A 218 -0.90 4.00 -1.41
N GLY A 219 -1.48 3.74 -2.60
CA GLY A 219 -0.92 2.83 -3.62
C GLY A 219 0.06 3.45 -4.61
#